data_AF-A0A2A3Y7T3-F1
#
_entry.id   AF-A0A2A3Y7T3-F1
#
_cell.length_a   1.000
_cell.length_b   1.000
_cell.length_c   1.000
_cell.angle_alpha   90.00
_cell.angle_beta   90.00
_cell.angle_gamma   90.00
#
_symmetry.space_group_name_H-M   'P 1'
#
loop_
_entity.id
_entity.type
_entity.pdbx_description
1 polymer ?
#
loop_
_entity_poly.entity_id
_entity_poly.type
_entity_poly.pdbx_seq_one_letter_code
_entity_poly.pdbx_strand_id
1 'polypeptide(L)'
;MSTISNNAVNLGKVHPEVYQAMIQFNQQADSAFKASGLDPLIAELIKIRVSQLNGCAFCLRMHQRDAIKLGESMDRLAVVAAWWESQYFSEVEQDALALAEEITQLPVPQHKSWNTGVLSDEQVSAISWLAIVMNGWNRIAIQSHYPVAP
;
A
#
# COMPACT_ATOMS: atom_id res chain seq x y z
N MET A 1 10.24 28.16 8.31
CA MET A 1 9.92 28.09 6.87
C MET A 1 10.84 27.06 6.26
N SER A 2 10.37 25.83 6.07
CA SER A 2 11.20 24.72 5.56
C SER A 2 11.29 24.83 4.05
N THR A 3 12.47 25.20 3.54
CA THR A 3 12.81 25.07 2.13
C THR A 3 13.12 23.60 1.84
N ILE A 4 12.08 22.78 1.67
CA ILE A 4 12.26 21.49 1.01
C ILE A 4 12.58 21.82 -0.46
N SER A 5 13.86 21.69 -0.82
CA SER A 5 14.27 21.62 -2.23
C SER A 5 13.47 20.47 -2.86
N ASN A 6 12.52 20.81 -3.72
CA ASN A 6 11.59 19.85 -4.29
C ASN A 6 12.22 19.22 -5.55
N ASN A 7 13.26 18.40 -5.36
CA ASN A 7 13.82 17.50 -6.37
C ASN A 7 12.96 16.22 -6.50
N ALA A 8 11.64 16.36 -6.44
CA ALA A 8 10.74 15.20 -6.45
C ALA A 8 10.67 14.60 -7.86
N VAL A 9 11.25 13.41 -8.03
CA VAL A 9 11.23 12.65 -9.28
C VAL A 9 9.89 11.93 -9.43
N ASN A 10 9.26 12.06 -10.59
CA ASN A 10 8.04 11.30 -10.91
C ASN A 10 8.40 9.97 -11.58
N LEU A 11 8.33 8.88 -10.82
CA LEU A 11 8.69 7.53 -11.27
C LEU A 11 7.96 7.07 -12.54
N GLY A 12 6.68 7.44 -12.71
CA GLY A 12 5.87 7.06 -13.86
C GLY A 12 6.12 7.90 -15.12
N LYS A 13 6.69 9.10 -14.98
CA LYS A 13 7.15 9.89 -16.13
C LYS A 13 8.53 9.46 -16.61
N VAL A 14 9.41 9.10 -15.68
CA VAL A 14 10.80 8.71 -15.97
C VAL A 14 10.87 7.28 -16.51
N HIS A 15 10.14 6.33 -15.90
CA HIS A 15 10.06 4.93 -16.33
C HIS A 15 8.60 4.49 -16.61
N PRO A 16 7.97 4.94 -17.71
CA PRO A 16 6.54 4.72 -17.97
C PRO A 16 6.16 3.25 -18.19
N GLU A 17 7.06 2.43 -18.74
CA GLU A 17 6.80 1.01 -18.98
C GLU A 17 6.67 0.22 -17.67
N VAL A 18 7.52 0.52 -16.67
CA VAL A 18 7.46 -0.10 -15.34
C VAL A 18 6.17 0.31 -14.62
N TYR A 19 5.78 1.58 -14.73
CA TYR A 19 4.51 2.07 -14.20
C TYR A 19 3.32 1.35 -14.84
N GLN A 20 3.34 1.15 -16.16
CA GLN A 20 2.27 0.44 -16.86
C GLN A 20 2.18 -1.03 -16.44
N ALA A 21 3.31 -1.70 -16.22
CA ALA A 21 3.32 -3.06 -15.67
C ALA A 21 2.71 -3.10 -14.25
N MET A 22 2.98 -2.09 -13.41
CA MET A 22 2.36 -1.98 -12.09
C MET A 22 0.84 -1.78 -12.18
N ILE A 23 0.35 -1.01 -13.16
CA ILE A 23 -1.09 -0.88 -13.42
C ILE A 23 -1.69 -2.24 -13.78
N GLN A 24 -1.06 -2.99 -14.67
CA GLN A 24 -1.53 -4.31 -15.07
C GLN A 24 -1.55 -5.29 -13.89
N PHE A 25 -0.51 -5.28 -13.06
CA PHE A 25 -0.47 -6.06 -11.83
C PHE A 25 -1.63 -5.70 -10.89
N ASN A 26 -1.88 -4.41 -10.67
CA ASN A 26 -3.03 -3.95 -9.87
C ASN A 26 -4.37 -4.45 -10.44
N GLN A 27 -4.57 -4.35 -11.76
CA GLN A 27 -5.80 -4.82 -12.41
C GLN A 27 -6.05 -6.32 -12.22
N GLN A 28 -4.98 -7.13 -12.25
CA GLN A 28 -5.07 -8.57 -11.98
C GLN A 28 -5.44 -8.83 -10.52
N ALA A 29 -4.83 -8.11 -9.57
CA ALA A 29 -5.18 -8.21 -8.15
C ALA A 29 -6.64 -7.82 -7.88
N ASP A 30 -7.12 -6.71 -8.45
CA ASP A 30 -8.53 -6.28 -8.34
C ASP A 30 -9.49 -7.32 -8.93
N SER A 31 -9.10 -7.97 -10.03
CA SER A 31 -9.91 -9.03 -10.66
C SER A 31 -9.99 -10.29 -9.79
N ALA A 32 -8.86 -10.68 -9.18
CA ALA A 32 -8.82 -11.80 -8.24
C ALA A 32 -9.67 -11.53 -6.99
N PHE A 33 -9.61 -10.30 -6.45
CA PHE A 33 -10.47 -9.90 -5.33
C PHE A 33 -11.95 -10.02 -5.70
N LYS A 34 -12.37 -9.47 -6.85
CA LYS A 34 -13.76 -9.58 -7.32
C LYS A 34 -14.22 -11.04 -7.47
N ALA A 35 -13.34 -11.91 -7.95
CA ALA A 35 -13.63 -13.34 -8.11
C ALA A 35 -13.79 -14.09 -6.77
N SER A 36 -13.25 -13.56 -5.66
CA SER A 36 -13.38 -14.17 -4.33
C SER A 36 -14.81 -14.15 -3.76
N GLY A 37 -15.69 -13.30 -4.29
CA GLY A 37 -17.04 -13.11 -3.78
C GLY A 37 -17.13 -12.24 -2.51
N LEU A 38 -16.01 -11.73 -2.01
CA LEU A 38 -15.98 -10.75 -0.92
C LEU A 38 -16.62 -9.43 -1.34
N ASP A 39 -17.23 -8.74 -0.37
CA ASP A 39 -17.80 -7.42 -0.59
C ASP A 39 -16.71 -6.45 -1.10
N PRO A 40 -16.93 -5.74 -2.24
CA PRO A 40 -16.00 -4.72 -2.73
C PRO A 40 -15.61 -3.66 -1.71
N LEU A 41 -16.46 -3.39 -0.71
CA LEU A 41 -16.15 -2.47 0.37
C LEU A 41 -14.96 -2.92 1.22
N ILE A 42 -14.77 -4.23 1.42
CA ILE A 42 -13.62 -4.78 2.15
C ILE A 42 -12.31 -4.39 1.44
N ALA A 43 -12.27 -4.40 0.11
CA ALA A 43 -11.08 -3.98 -0.63
C ALA A 43 -10.72 -2.51 -0.35
N GLU A 44 -11.71 -1.61 -0.31
CA GLU A 44 -11.44 -0.19 -0.04
C GLU A 44 -11.05 0.05 1.43
N LEU A 45 -11.60 -0.70 2.39
CA LEU A 45 -11.17 -0.65 3.79
C LEU A 45 -9.72 -1.10 3.97
N ILE A 46 -9.32 -2.20 3.31
CA ILE A 46 -7.92 -2.66 3.28
C ILE A 46 -7.02 -1.56 2.71
N LYS A 47 -7.39 -1.00 1.54
CA LYS A 47 -6.59 0.05 0.87
C LYS A 47 -6.45 1.30 1.73
N ILE A 48 -7.51 1.71 2.44
CA ILE A 48 -7.46 2.80 3.42
C ILE A 48 -6.49 2.47 4.55
N ARG A 49 -6.63 1.30 5.19
CA ARG A 49 -5.82 0.94 6.35
C ARG A 49 -4.34 0.83 6.00
N VAL A 50 -4.01 0.14 4.91
CA VAL A 50 -2.63 0.06 4.37
C VAL A 50 -2.08 1.47 4.11
N SER A 51 -2.90 2.37 3.58
CA SER A 51 -2.49 3.76 3.31
C SER A 51 -2.29 4.58 4.60
N GLN A 52 -3.05 4.33 5.66
CA GLN A 52 -2.86 4.96 6.97
C GLN A 52 -1.52 4.55 7.57
N LEU A 53 -1.24 3.24 7.55
CA LEU A 53 0.02 2.68 8.07
C LEU A 53 1.24 3.21 7.32
N ASN A 54 1.13 3.40 6.01
CA ASN A 54 2.20 3.95 5.18
C ASN A 54 2.22 5.49 5.10
N GLY A 55 1.23 6.19 5.68
CA GLY A 55 1.14 7.65 5.62
C GLY A 55 0.84 8.24 4.23
N CYS A 56 0.22 7.50 3.31
CA CYS A 56 -0.09 7.98 1.95
C CYS A 56 -1.38 8.83 1.91
N ALA A 57 -1.27 10.14 2.12
CA ALA A 57 -2.42 11.06 2.08
C ALA A 57 -3.19 11.06 0.74
N PHE A 58 -2.50 10.87 -0.39
CA PHE A 58 -3.12 10.78 -1.71
C PHE A 58 -4.03 9.54 -1.82
N CYS A 59 -3.49 8.38 -1.43
CA CYS A 59 -4.20 7.10 -1.44
C CYS A 59 -5.40 7.15 -0.49
N LEU A 60 -5.22 7.72 0.71
CA LEU A 60 -6.30 7.91 1.68
C LEU A 60 -7.47 8.70 1.09
N ARG A 61 -7.20 9.84 0.46
CA ARG A 61 -8.27 10.66 -0.16
C ARG A 61 -9.00 9.92 -1.27
N MET A 62 -8.28 9.14 -2.06
CA MET A 62 -8.85 8.38 -3.17
C MET A 62 -9.78 7.28 -2.66
N HIS A 63 -9.25 6.37 -1.84
CA HIS A 63 -9.97 5.19 -1.37
C HIS A 63 -11.10 5.53 -0.39
N GLN A 64 -10.97 6.60 0.39
CA GLN A 64 -12.07 7.11 1.21
C GLN A 64 -13.28 7.52 0.36
N ARG A 65 -13.07 8.18 -0.79
CA ARG A 65 -14.16 8.58 -1.69
C ARG A 65 -14.79 7.38 -2.37
N ASP A 66 -13.98 6.39 -2.72
CA ASP A 66 -14.47 5.18 -3.37
C ASP A 66 -15.26 4.29 -2.39
N ALA A 67 -14.81 4.18 -1.13
CA ALA A 67 -15.57 3.52 -0.05
C ALA A 67 -16.94 4.18 0.19
N ILE A 68 -17.02 5.52 0.24
CA ILE A 68 -18.30 6.22 0.39
C ILE A 68 -19.26 5.91 -0.76
N LYS A 69 -18.76 5.82 -2.00
CA LYS A 69 -19.62 5.46 -3.16
C LYS A 69 -20.18 4.04 -3.03
N LEU A 70 -19.49 3.16 -2.31
CA LEU A 70 -19.93 1.80 -2.00
C LEU A 70 -20.84 1.72 -0.76
N GLY A 71 -21.17 2.85 -0.12
CA GLY A 71 -22.10 2.92 1.01
C GLY A 71 -21.43 2.93 2.39
N GLU A 72 -20.11 3.11 2.47
CA GLU A 72 -19.42 3.20 3.75
C GLU A 72 -19.84 4.43 4.58
N SER A 73 -19.86 4.28 5.90
CA SER A 73 -20.24 5.34 6.83
C SER A 73 -19.04 6.14 7.33
N MET A 74 -19.29 7.41 7.67
CA MET A 74 -18.26 8.29 8.24
C MET A 74 -17.76 7.80 9.61
N ASP A 75 -18.63 7.18 10.41
CA ASP A 75 -18.27 6.63 11.71
C ASP A 75 -17.25 5.50 11.57
N ARG A 76 -17.52 4.55 10.66
CA ARG A 76 -16.59 3.45 10.35
C ARG A 76 -15.26 3.94 9.81
N LEU A 77 -15.27 4.92 8.90
CA LEU A 77 -14.05 5.54 8.40
C LEU A 77 -13.23 6.24 9.49
N ALA A 78 -13.89 6.83 10.50
CA ALA A 78 -13.22 7.49 11.61
C ALA A 78 -12.50 6.50 12.54
N VAL A 79 -13.05 5.29 12.71
CA VAL A 79 -12.55 4.30 13.68
C VAL A 79 -11.77 3.14 13.05
N VAL A 80 -11.67 3.03 11.73
CA VAL A 80 -10.94 1.93 11.04
C VAL A 80 -9.47 1.85 11.45
N ALA A 81 -8.86 2.96 11.88
CA ALA A 81 -7.48 2.96 12.37
C ALA A 81 -7.30 2.23 13.71
N ALA A 82 -8.39 2.00 14.43
CA ALA A 82 -8.50 1.35 15.74
C ALA A 82 -9.56 0.22 15.70
N TRP A 83 -9.66 -0.50 14.57
CA TRP A 83 -10.75 -1.42 14.30
C TRP A 83 -10.90 -2.54 15.35
N TRP A 84 -9.78 -3.03 15.90
CA TRP A 84 -9.72 -4.20 16.81
C TRP A 84 -10.41 -3.98 18.16
N GLU A 85 -10.56 -2.73 18.59
CA GLU A 85 -11.22 -2.36 19.84
C GLU A 85 -12.64 -1.82 19.63
N SER A 86 -13.16 -1.92 18.40
CA SER A 86 -14.46 -1.39 18.00
C SER A 86 -15.45 -2.52 17.65
N GLN A 87 -16.75 -2.24 17.74
CA GLN A 87 -17.82 -3.18 17.38
C GLN A 87 -18.35 -2.97 15.96
N TYR A 88 -17.72 -2.11 15.17
CA TYR A 88 -18.24 -1.69 13.88
C TYR A 88 -17.96 -2.66 12.74
N PHE A 89 -16.98 -3.56 12.89
CA PHE A 89 -16.49 -4.45 11.82
C PHE A 89 -16.85 -5.91 12.10
N SER A 90 -17.30 -6.60 11.05
CA SER A 90 -17.59 -8.04 11.06
C SER A 90 -16.31 -8.88 11.20
N GLU A 91 -16.44 -10.16 11.57
CA GLU A 91 -15.30 -11.07 11.71
C GLU A 91 -14.45 -11.15 10.43
N VAL A 92 -15.09 -11.22 9.25
CA VAL A 92 -14.37 -11.25 7.96
C VAL A 92 -13.59 -9.95 7.72
N GLU A 93 -14.16 -8.79 8.07
CA GLU A 93 -13.48 -7.50 7.96
C GLU A 93 -12.31 -7.40 8.94
N GLN A 94 -12.48 -7.89 10.17
CA GLN A 94 -11.45 -7.91 11.19
C GLN A 94 -10.25 -8.77 10.76
N ASP A 95 -10.50 -9.99 10.26
CA ASP A 95 -9.45 -10.87 9.74
C ASP A 95 -8.73 -10.25 8.54
N ALA A 96 -9.49 -9.63 7.63
CA ALA A 96 -8.94 -8.95 6.46
C ALA A 96 -8.06 -7.76 6.85
N LEU A 97 -8.48 -6.97 7.83
CA LEU A 97 -7.72 -5.84 8.36
C LEU A 97 -6.45 -6.33 9.08
N ALA A 98 -6.55 -7.34 9.95
CA ALA A 98 -5.41 -7.93 10.64
C ALA A 98 -4.33 -8.42 9.65
N LEU A 99 -4.74 -9.18 8.64
CA LEU A 99 -3.84 -9.67 7.59
C LEU A 99 -3.19 -8.51 6.82
N ALA A 100 -3.96 -7.47 6.50
CA ALA A 100 -3.44 -6.29 5.83
C ALA A 100 -2.38 -5.55 6.66
N GLU A 101 -2.57 -5.44 7.98
CA GLU A 101 -1.58 -4.83 8.88
C GLU A 101 -0.29 -5.64 8.92
N GLU A 102 -0.39 -6.97 9.06
CA GLU A 102 0.77 -7.87 9.09
C GLU A 102 1.60 -7.77 7.81
N ILE A 103 0.96 -7.80 6.64
CA ILE A 103 1.63 -7.67 5.33
C ILE A 103 2.27 -6.29 5.17
N THR A 104 1.67 -5.25 5.75
CA THR A 104 2.14 -3.87 5.63
C THR A 104 3.35 -3.59 6.52
N GLN A 105 3.27 -3.97 7.80
CA GLN A 105 4.26 -3.66 8.83
C GLN A 105 5.27 -4.80 9.00
N LEU A 106 6.26 -4.86 8.12
CA LEU A 106 7.46 -5.67 8.36
C LEU A 106 8.47 -4.88 9.22
N PRO A 107 9.05 -5.45 10.30
CA PRO A 107 10.00 -4.76 11.15
C PRO A 107 11.31 -4.49 10.37
N VAL A 108 11.52 -3.24 9.97
CA VAL A 108 12.76 -2.79 9.32
C VAL A 108 13.47 -1.78 10.25
N PRO A 109 14.81 -1.88 10.45
CA PRO A 109 15.56 -0.91 11.25
C PRO A 109 15.43 0.53 10.76
N GLN A 110 15.58 1.48 11.68
CA GLN A 110 15.40 2.92 11.42
C GLN A 110 16.33 3.47 10.33
N HIS A 111 15.76 4.36 9.50
CA HIS A 111 16.30 4.88 8.25
C HIS A 111 17.50 5.85 8.43
N LYS A 112 18.46 5.85 7.49
CA LYS A 112 19.48 6.91 7.30
C LYS A 112 19.05 7.87 6.18
N SER A 113 19.41 9.16 6.24
CA SER A 113 19.13 10.10 5.15
C SER A 113 19.91 9.72 3.87
N TRP A 114 19.22 9.59 2.73
CA TRP A 114 19.79 9.14 1.44
C TRP A 114 19.94 10.25 0.39
N ASN A 115 19.27 11.39 0.56
CA ASN A 115 19.18 12.43 -0.47
C ASN A 115 20.28 13.49 -0.33
N THR A 116 21.52 13.12 -0.68
CA THR A 116 22.70 14.01 -0.65
C THR A 116 22.96 14.73 -1.98
N GLY A 117 22.12 14.53 -3.00
CA GLY A 117 22.29 15.11 -4.35
C GLY A 117 23.31 14.38 -5.24
N VAL A 118 23.83 13.23 -4.82
CA VAL A 118 24.82 12.44 -5.58
C VAL A 118 24.19 11.65 -6.74
N LEU A 119 22.93 11.23 -6.61
CA LEU A 119 22.23 10.43 -7.61
C LEU A 119 21.44 11.32 -8.57
N SER A 120 21.43 10.96 -9.86
CA SER A 120 20.55 11.58 -10.85
C SER A 120 19.09 11.13 -10.67
N ASP A 121 18.15 11.89 -11.24
CA ASP A 121 16.72 11.54 -11.21
C ASP A 121 16.44 10.13 -11.78
N GLU A 122 17.15 9.77 -12.85
CA GLU A 122 17.08 8.45 -13.47
C GLU A 122 17.49 7.35 -12.49
N GLN A 123 18.62 7.55 -11.79
CA GLN A 123 19.15 6.59 -10.81
C GLN A 123 18.23 6.46 -9.60
N VAL A 124 17.73 7.59 -9.08
CA VAL A 124 16.74 7.59 -7.99
C VAL A 124 15.50 6.81 -8.41
N SER A 125 15.02 7.02 -9.63
CA SER A 125 13.83 6.32 -10.13
C SER A 125 14.06 4.81 -10.27
N ALA A 126 15.17 4.41 -10.89
CA ALA A 126 15.52 3.01 -11.10
C ALA A 126 15.68 2.25 -9.76
N ILE A 127 16.40 2.84 -8.80
CA ILE A 127 16.59 2.24 -7.47
C ILE A 127 15.26 2.15 -6.71
N SER A 128 14.41 3.18 -6.80
CA SER A 128 13.10 3.19 -6.15
C SER A 128 12.20 2.09 -6.68
N TRP A 129 12.09 1.93 -8.00
CA TRP A 129 11.31 0.83 -8.61
C TRP A 129 11.85 -0.54 -8.21
N LEU A 130 13.16 -0.73 -8.24
CA LEU A 130 13.78 -1.98 -7.79
C LEU A 130 13.44 -2.27 -6.32
N ALA A 131 13.57 -1.28 -5.44
CA ALA A 131 13.23 -1.43 -4.03
C ALA A 131 11.74 -1.72 -3.80
N ILE A 132 10.83 -1.09 -4.56
CA ILE A 132 9.38 -1.36 -4.53
C ILE A 132 9.09 -2.79 -4.97
N VAL A 133 9.66 -3.22 -6.10
CA VAL A 133 9.51 -4.58 -6.63
C VAL A 133 10.03 -5.61 -5.62
N MET A 134 11.21 -5.37 -5.05
CA MET A 134 11.76 -6.25 -4.02
C MET A 134 10.93 -6.26 -2.74
N ASN A 135 10.31 -5.14 -2.36
CA ASN A 135 9.34 -5.10 -1.27
C ASN A 135 8.09 -5.95 -1.57
N GLY A 136 7.65 -5.98 -2.82
CA GLY A 136 6.61 -6.89 -3.30
C GLY A 136 7.05 -8.35 -3.20
N TRP A 137 8.20 -8.69 -3.75
CA TRP A 137 8.75 -10.06 -3.70
C TRP A 137 9.00 -10.57 -2.28
N ASN A 138 9.55 -9.74 -1.41
CA ASN A 138 9.79 -10.12 -0.01
C ASN A 138 8.47 -10.44 0.70
N ARG A 139 7.43 -9.63 0.49
CA ARG A 139 6.09 -9.90 1.03
C ARG A 139 5.52 -11.20 0.47
N ILE A 140 5.66 -11.44 -0.84
CA ILE A 140 5.23 -12.69 -1.48
C ILE A 140 5.96 -13.88 -0.85
N ALA A 141 7.30 -13.86 -0.80
CA ALA A 141 8.09 -14.98 -0.32
C ALA A 141 7.82 -15.31 1.16
N ILE A 142 7.73 -14.29 2.01
CA ILE A 142 7.44 -14.44 3.44
C ILE A 142 6.03 -15.00 3.66
N GLN A 143 5.01 -14.40 3.03
CA GLN A 143 3.62 -14.85 3.18
C GLN A 143 3.33 -16.18 2.50
N SER A 144 4.12 -16.54 1.49
CA SER A 144 4.06 -17.88 0.87
C SER A 144 4.89 -18.92 1.62
N HIS A 145 5.52 -18.54 2.74
CA HIS A 145 6.36 -19.41 3.56
C HIS A 145 7.37 -20.23 2.73
N TYR A 146 8.03 -19.59 1.76
CA TYR A 146 9.00 -20.27 0.89
C TYR A 146 10.04 -21.01 1.74
N PRO A 147 10.26 -22.31 1.52
CA PRO A 147 11.19 -23.09 2.33
C PRO A 147 12.62 -22.64 2.06
N VAL A 148 13.39 -22.42 3.13
CA VAL A 148 14.83 -22.16 3.07
C VAL A 148 15.53 -23.35 3.72
N ALA A 149 16.00 -24.27 2.89
CA ALA A 149 16.87 -25.36 3.33
C ALA A 149 18.31 -24.83 3.52
N PRO A 150 19.09 -25.41 4.44
CA PRO A 150 20.50 -25.07 4.63
C PRO A 150 21.37 -25.33 3.39
#